data_AF-A0A9E2EQU6-F1
#
_entry.id   AF-A0A9E2EQU6-F1
#
_cell.length_a   1.000
_cell.length_b   1.000
_cell.length_c   1.000
_cell.angle_alpha   90.00
_cell.angle_beta   90.00
_cell.angle_gamma   90.00
#
_symmetry.space_group_name_H-M   'P 1'
#
loop_
_entity.id
_entity.type
_entity.pdbx_description
1 polymer ?
#
loop_
_entity_poly.entity_id
_entity_poly.type
_entity_poly.pdbx_seq_one_letter_code
_entity_poly.pdbx_strand_id
1 'polypeptide(L)'
;MANLKTLAKTIGPGLIFASTAIGTSHLVLSTRAGAHYGMVVFWVIVGALIIKYPFYEYGPRYASATGYSLVKGYRDQGKWAVVLFMIVIGINMFAVVAAVGAVSAGLLSTTFGLSGIPIPVLMGSLLFITALILLIGRYAGLDYFVKLISAVLLVTVTTAFIAVLLKGPIEPINGFIKAPLFKGVGLTLMISLIGWMPNGMEASTMHSIWTIKKSQATGHKPNLKESLFDFNLGYLFTVLLALMFLVIGAFSAYGSGQLFDNGATKFSNQLLVILTENIGQWSYLFVAIAAFGTIYG
;
A
#
# COMPACT_ATOMS: atom_id res chain seq x y z
N MET A 1 8.69 -22.75 21.89
CA MET A 1 9.13 -22.06 20.65
C MET A 1 8.46 -22.78 19.48
N ALA A 2 7.84 -22.07 18.55
CA ALA A 2 7.21 -22.71 17.38
C ALA A 2 8.29 -23.38 16.51
N ASN A 3 8.06 -24.62 16.09
CA ASN A 3 8.94 -25.35 15.19
C ASN A 3 8.99 -24.62 13.84
N LEU A 4 10.18 -24.46 13.23
CA LEU A 4 10.37 -23.77 11.95
C LEU A 4 9.45 -24.32 10.83
N LYS A 5 9.17 -25.63 10.86
CA LYS A 5 8.24 -26.29 9.93
C LYS A 5 6.78 -25.86 10.16
N THR A 6 6.38 -25.62 11.41
CA THR A 6 5.05 -25.11 11.75
C THR A 6 4.94 -23.63 11.36
N LEU A 7 5.99 -22.86 11.58
CA LEU A 7 6.04 -21.45 11.21
C LEU A 7 5.87 -21.23 9.70
N ALA A 8 6.55 -22.04 8.86
CA ALA A 8 6.41 -21.97 7.41
C ALA A 8 4.99 -22.32 6.90
N LYS A 9 4.26 -23.16 7.64
CA LYS A 9 2.87 -23.51 7.32
C LYS A 9 1.88 -22.43 7.71
N THR A 10 2.22 -21.57 8.67
CA THR A 10 1.34 -20.49 9.13
C THR A 10 1.64 -19.15 8.45
N ILE A 11 2.90 -18.83 8.19
CA ILE A 11 3.28 -17.56 7.55
C ILE A 11 2.74 -17.50 6.12
N GLY A 12 2.14 -16.36 5.77
CA GLY A 12 1.69 -16.06 4.41
C GLY A 12 0.58 -15.02 4.38
N PRO A 13 -0.60 -15.28 4.98
CA PRO A 13 -1.72 -14.35 4.96
C PRO A 13 -1.35 -12.94 5.44
N GLY A 14 -0.58 -12.81 6.53
CA GLY A 14 -0.09 -11.55 7.06
C GLY A 14 0.85 -10.81 6.10
N LEU A 15 1.75 -11.54 5.44
CA LEU A 15 2.63 -10.95 4.43
C LEU A 15 1.86 -10.52 3.16
N ILE A 16 0.83 -11.27 2.76
CA ILE A 16 -0.07 -10.88 1.66
C ILE A 16 -0.85 -9.61 2.06
N PHE A 17 -1.36 -9.53 3.29
CA PHE A 17 -1.97 -8.30 3.80
C PHE A 17 -0.99 -7.13 3.73
N ALA A 18 0.25 -7.33 4.16
CA ALA A 18 1.27 -6.31 4.07
C ALA A 18 1.50 -5.89 2.61
N SER A 19 1.65 -6.83 1.68
CA SER A 19 1.89 -6.50 0.27
C SER A 19 0.74 -5.72 -0.36
N THR A 20 -0.52 -6.04 -0.02
CA THR A 20 -1.68 -5.24 -0.49
C THR A 20 -1.71 -3.81 0.06
N ALA A 21 -0.95 -3.52 1.10
CA ALA A 21 -0.82 -2.18 1.65
C ALA A 21 0.31 -1.38 0.98
N ILE A 22 1.34 -2.06 0.46
CA ILE A 22 2.47 -1.44 -0.24
C ILE A 22 1.98 -0.99 -1.62
N GLY A 23 1.37 0.19 -1.68
CA GLY A 23 0.80 0.74 -2.90
C GLY A 23 0.42 2.19 -2.69
N THR A 24 -0.81 2.57 -3.04
CA THR A 24 -1.28 3.96 -2.92
C THR A 24 -1.22 4.51 -1.50
N SER A 25 -1.50 3.73 -0.45
CA SER A 25 -1.43 4.23 0.92
C SER A 25 0.01 4.56 1.37
N HIS A 26 0.97 3.71 1.06
CA HIS A 26 2.35 3.86 1.52
C HIS A 26 3.20 4.70 0.55
N LEU A 27 3.32 4.24 -0.69
CA LEU A 27 4.19 4.84 -1.70
C LEU A 27 3.68 6.21 -2.17
N VAL A 28 2.35 6.41 -2.22
CA VAL A 28 1.75 7.68 -2.66
C VAL A 28 1.40 8.57 -1.47
N LEU A 29 0.49 8.13 -0.59
CA LEU A 29 -0.06 9.01 0.45
C LEU A 29 0.95 9.33 1.55
N SER A 30 1.69 8.35 2.09
CA SER A 30 2.70 8.64 3.13
C SER A 30 3.83 9.52 2.61
N THR A 31 4.36 9.26 1.41
CA THR A 31 5.39 10.11 0.79
C THR A 31 4.89 11.52 0.50
N ARG A 32 3.67 11.65 -0.05
CA ARG A 32 3.05 12.96 -0.29
C ARG A 32 2.81 13.69 1.02
N ALA A 33 2.31 13.02 2.05
CA ALA A 33 2.08 13.61 3.36
C ALA A 33 3.39 14.13 3.98
N GLY A 34 4.46 13.35 3.90
CA GLY A 34 5.80 13.76 4.34
C GLY A 34 6.28 14.99 3.59
N ALA A 35 6.22 14.98 2.26
CA ALA A 35 6.68 16.10 1.44
C ALA A 35 5.90 17.41 1.67
N HIS A 36 4.58 17.33 1.90
CA HIS A 36 3.74 18.52 2.06
C HIS A 36 3.70 19.07 3.48
N TYR A 37 3.79 18.20 4.49
CA TYR A 37 3.52 18.56 5.89
C TYR A 37 4.66 18.18 6.85
N GLY A 38 5.69 17.49 6.36
CA GLY A 38 6.84 17.08 7.14
C GLY A 38 6.48 16.04 8.21
N MET A 39 7.29 15.99 9.26
CA MET A 39 7.16 14.98 10.31
C MET A 39 5.95 15.17 11.24
N VAL A 40 5.17 16.25 11.11
CA VAL A 40 3.95 16.43 11.92
C VAL A 40 2.92 15.32 11.65
N VAL A 41 2.92 14.76 10.44
CA VAL A 41 1.97 13.70 10.04
C VAL A 41 2.36 12.33 10.60
N PHE A 42 3.57 12.19 11.17
CA PHE A 42 4.00 10.97 11.84
C PHE A 42 2.95 10.46 12.83
N TRP A 43 2.46 11.35 13.70
CA TRP A 43 1.47 11.00 14.71
C TRP A 43 0.11 10.65 14.12
N VAL A 44 -0.24 11.24 12.98
CA VAL A 44 -1.49 10.92 12.26
C VAL A 44 -1.42 9.50 11.70
N ILE A 45 -0.30 9.12 11.08
CA ILE A 45 -0.08 7.77 10.54
C ILE A 45 -0.08 6.74 11.68
N VAL A 46 0.71 6.97 12.73
CA VAL A 46 0.77 6.08 13.90
C VAL A 46 -0.60 5.94 14.57
N GLY A 47 -1.32 7.05 14.76
CA GLY A 47 -2.66 7.04 15.32
C GLY A 47 -3.65 6.25 14.46
N ALA A 48 -3.64 6.45 13.14
CA ALA A 48 -4.49 5.70 12.21
C ALA A 48 -4.21 4.20 12.26
N LEU A 49 -2.93 3.81 12.31
CA LEU A 49 -2.52 2.41 12.43
C LEU A 49 -3.01 1.81 13.75
N ILE A 50 -2.74 2.46 14.89
CA ILE A 50 -3.18 1.97 16.21
C ILE A 50 -4.70 1.82 16.28
N ILE A 51 -5.45 2.83 15.84
CA ILE A 51 -6.92 2.81 15.90
C ILE A 51 -7.48 1.71 15.01
N LYS A 52 -6.90 1.48 13.83
CA LYS A 52 -7.45 0.52 12.85
C LYS A 52 -6.95 -0.90 13.07
N TYR A 53 -5.88 -1.12 13.85
CA TYR A 53 -5.32 -2.44 14.13
C TYR A 53 -6.38 -3.50 14.53
N PRO A 54 -7.31 -3.24 15.48
CA PRO A 54 -8.27 -4.25 15.90
C PRO A 54 -9.15 -4.74 14.74
N PHE A 55 -9.58 -3.84 13.86
CA PHE A 55 -10.46 -4.17 12.73
C PHE A 55 -9.84 -5.19 11.79
N TYR A 56 -8.52 -5.13 11.58
CA TYR A 56 -7.80 -6.09 10.76
C TYR A 56 -7.50 -7.39 11.50
N GLU A 57 -7.13 -7.28 12.78
CA GLU A 57 -6.82 -8.41 13.66
C GLU A 57 -8.00 -9.39 13.82
N TYR A 58 -9.23 -8.86 13.76
CA TYR A 58 -10.44 -9.69 13.77
C TYR A 58 -10.56 -10.64 12.57
N GLY A 59 -9.95 -10.33 11.42
CA GLY A 59 -9.92 -11.20 10.25
C GLY A 59 -9.33 -12.59 10.53
N PRO A 60 -8.04 -12.68 10.88
CA PRO A 60 -7.39 -13.94 11.20
C PRO A 60 -7.88 -14.56 12.51
N ARG A 61 -8.24 -13.74 13.51
CA ARG A 61 -8.82 -14.23 14.76
C ARG A 61 -10.11 -15.01 14.51
N TYR A 62 -11.05 -14.43 13.74
CA TYR A 62 -12.31 -15.08 13.43
C TYR A 62 -12.09 -16.36 12.61
N ALA A 63 -11.23 -16.31 11.60
CA ALA A 63 -10.91 -17.47 10.77
C ALA A 63 -10.30 -18.63 11.55
N SER A 64 -9.34 -18.34 12.43
CA SER A 64 -8.67 -19.37 13.25
C SER A 64 -9.59 -19.94 14.34
N ALA A 65 -10.46 -19.12 14.93
CA ALA A 65 -11.37 -19.57 15.98
C ALA A 65 -12.58 -20.37 15.45
N THR A 66 -13.12 -20.01 14.29
CA THR A 66 -14.37 -20.59 13.77
C THR A 66 -14.17 -21.57 12.62
N GLY A 67 -13.04 -21.48 11.91
CA GLY A 67 -12.85 -22.20 10.65
C GLY A 67 -13.62 -21.62 9.45
N TYR A 68 -14.26 -20.45 9.61
CA TYR A 68 -15.01 -19.75 8.57
C TYR A 68 -14.45 -18.34 8.30
N SER A 69 -14.72 -17.79 7.12
CA SER A 69 -14.34 -16.40 6.80
C SER A 69 -15.27 -15.38 7.45
N LEU A 70 -14.83 -14.12 7.58
CA LEU A 70 -15.68 -13.03 8.08
C LEU A 70 -16.94 -12.82 7.23
N VAL A 71 -16.92 -13.16 5.93
CA VAL A 71 -18.11 -13.11 5.07
C VAL A 71 -19.21 -14.05 5.58
N LYS A 72 -18.83 -15.25 6.06
CA LYS A 72 -19.77 -16.16 6.73
C LYS A 72 -20.26 -15.55 8.04
N GLY A 73 -19.38 -14.92 8.80
CA GLY A 73 -19.75 -14.18 10.02
C GLY A 73 -20.77 -13.08 9.77
N TYR A 74 -20.63 -12.29 8.71
CA TYR A 74 -21.65 -11.31 8.30
C TYR A 74 -22.95 -12.01 7.90
N ARG A 75 -22.87 -13.14 7.20
CA ARG A 75 -24.07 -13.91 6.82
C ARG A 75 -24.83 -14.43 8.03
N ASP A 76 -24.13 -14.79 9.10
CA ASP A 76 -24.70 -15.28 10.36
C ASP A 76 -25.41 -14.18 11.16
N GLN A 77 -24.98 -12.92 11.02
CA GLN A 77 -25.73 -11.76 11.53
C GLN A 77 -27.01 -11.47 10.73
N GLY A 78 -27.06 -11.93 9.48
CA GLY A 78 -28.23 -11.82 8.61
C GLY A 78 -27.86 -11.41 7.18
N LYS A 79 -28.83 -11.49 6.27
CA LYS A 79 -28.62 -11.08 4.87
C LYS A 79 -28.30 -9.58 4.74
N TRP A 80 -28.82 -8.75 5.64
CA TRP A 80 -28.62 -7.30 5.63
C TRP A 80 -27.13 -6.91 5.76
N ALA A 81 -26.36 -7.61 6.60
CA ALA A 81 -24.94 -7.32 6.81
C ALA A 81 -24.12 -7.64 5.56
N VAL A 82 -24.44 -8.73 4.87
CA VAL A 82 -23.81 -9.08 3.58
C VAL A 82 -24.18 -8.06 2.51
N VAL A 83 -25.44 -7.64 2.41
CA VAL A 83 -25.87 -6.61 1.44
C VAL A 83 -25.14 -5.30 1.70
N LEU A 84 -25.06 -4.85 2.96
CA LEU A 84 -24.32 -3.65 3.33
C LEU A 84 -22.84 -3.77 2.93
N PHE A 85 -22.20 -4.89 3.25
CA PHE A 85 -20.82 -5.17 2.87
C PHE A 85 -20.62 -5.12 1.34
N MET A 86 -21.54 -5.72 0.57
CA MET A 86 -21.49 -5.69 -0.89
C MET A 86 -21.66 -4.27 -1.45
N ILE A 87 -22.53 -3.44 -0.86
CA ILE A 87 -22.69 -2.03 -1.25
C ILE A 87 -21.39 -1.26 -0.99
N VAL A 88 -20.80 -1.43 0.20
CA VAL A 88 -19.54 -0.76 0.58
C VAL A 88 -18.42 -1.15 -0.37
N ILE A 89 -18.22 -2.45 -0.62
CA ILE A 89 -17.20 -2.92 -1.58
C ILE A 89 -17.49 -2.43 -3.00
N GLY A 90 -18.75 -2.47 -3.43
CA GLY A 90 -19.15 -2.03 -4.77
C GLY A 90 -18.82 -0.57 -5.02
N ILE A 91 -19.06 0.30 -4.04
CA ILE A 91 -18.68 1.73 -4.11
C ILE A 91 -17.16 1.87 -4.04
N ASN A 92 -16.49 1.18 -3.11
CA ASN A 92 -15.06 1.32 -2.88
C ASN A 92 -14.22 0.86 -4.09
N MET A 93 -14.67 -0.18 -4.81
CA MET A 93 -14.00 -0.70 -6.01
C MET A 93 -13.68 0.39 -7.03
N PHE A 94 -14.62 1.31 -7.31
CA PHE A 94 -14.39 2.39 -8.26
C PHE A 94 -13.30 3.36 -7.80
N ALA A 95 -13.28 3.69 -6.50
CA ALA A 95 -12.26 4.55 -5.92
C ALA A 95 -10.88 3.89 -5.97
N VAL A 96 -10.79 2.59 -5.62
CA VAL A 96 -9.55 1.81 -5.67
C VAL A 96 -9.02 1.72 -7.10
N VAL A 97 -9.87 1.32 -8.05
CA VAL A 97 -9.48 1.18 -9.46
C VAL A 97 -9.05 2.52 -10.05
N ALA A 98 -9.76 3.61 -9.73
CA ALA A 98 -9.36 4.95 -10.18
C ALA A 98 -8.01 5.37 -9.59
N ALA A 99 -7.79 5.20 -8.28
CA ALA A 99 -6.56 5.59 -7.62
C ALA A 99 -5.35 4.78 -8.10
N VAL A 100 -5.46 3.45 -8.09
CA VAL A 100 -4.40 2.53 -8.51
C VAL A 100 -4.15 2.68 -10.02
N GLY A 101 -5.21 2.69 -10.83
CA GLY A 101 -5.11 2.82 -12.28
C GLY A 101 -4.49 4.14 -12.73
N ALA A 102 -4.86 5.26 -12.11
CA ALA A 102 -4.26 6.56 -12.43
C ALA A 102 -2.77 6.61 -12.10
N VAL A 103 -2.35 6.07 -10.95
CA VAL A 103 -0.94 6.07 -10.56
C VAL A 103 -0.12 5.09 -11.40
N SER A 104 -0.64 3.89 -11.70
CA SER A 104 0.00 2.95 -12.64
C SER A 104 0.16 3.58 -14.02
N ALA A 105 -0.88 4.25 -14.54
CA ALA A 105 -0.81 4.96 -15.82
C ALA A 105 0.19 6.12 -15.79
N GLY A 106 0.24 6.88 -14.68
CA GLY A 106 1.23 7.94 -14.47
C GLY A 106 2.66 7.41 -14.45
N LEU A 107 2.91 6.30 -13.74
CA LEU A 107 4.21 5.64 -13.69
C LEU A 107 4.61 5.10 -15.06
N LEU A 108 3.69 4.46 -15.78
CA LEU A 108 3.92 3.98 -17.15
C LEU A 108 4.25 5.15 -18.10
N SER A 109 3.46 6.22 -18.03
CA SER A 109 3.65 7.44 -18.83
C SER A 109 5.03 8.05 -18.61
N THR A 110 5.44 8.18 -17.34
CA THR A 110 6.74 8.73 -16.99
C THR A 110 7.90 7.80 -17.39
N THR A 111 7.77 6.50 -17.14
CA THR A 111 8.87 5.52 -17.35
C THR A 111 9.18 5.34 -18.83
N PHE A 112 8.15 5.30 -19.69
CA PHE A 112 8.29 5.06 -21.13
C PHE A 112 8.16 6.32 -21.98
N GLY A 113 8.10 7.51 -21.36
CA GLY A 113 7.99 8.78 -22.09
C GLY A 113 6.67 8.95 -22.86
N LEU A 114 5.57 8.36 -22.39
CA LEU A 114 4.25 8.40 -23.05
C LEU A 114 3.43 9.62 -22.63
N SER A 115 4.06 10.78 -22.44
CA SER A 115 3.38 12.00 -21.97
C SER A 115 2.38 12.57 -22.98
N GLY A 116 2.48 12.19 -24.26
CA GLY A 116 1.53 12.54 -25.31
C GLY A 116 0.23 11.72 -25.29
N ILE A 117 0.17 10.63 -24.53
CA ILE A 117 -1.03 9.79 -24.43
C ILE A 117 -1.84 10.21 -23.18
N PRO A 118 -3.15 10.51 -23.31
CA PRO A 118 -3.97 10.85 -22.16
C PRO A 118 -4.01 9.73 -21.11
N ILE A 119 -3.88 10.11 -19.82
CA ILE A 119 -3.93 9.17 -18.69
C ILE A 119 -5.16 8.25 -18.71
N PRO A 120 -6.39 8.71 -19.02
CA PRO A 120 -7.54 7.82 -19.11
C PRO A 120 -7.39 6.71 -20.15
N VAL A 121 -6.69 6.98 -21.27
CA VAL A 121 -6.44 5.99 -22.33
C VAL A 121 -5.43 4.95 -21.85
N LEU A 122 -4.34 5.38 -21.19
CA LEU A 122 -3.35 4.47 -20.60
C LEU A 122 -3.99 3.60 -19.51
N MET A 123 -4.78 4.19 -18.62
CA MET A 123 -5.51 3.46 -17.58
C MET A 123 -6.49 2.46 -18.19
N GLY A 124 -7.27 2.85 -19.19
CA GLY A 124 -8.19 1.95 -19.90
C GLY A 124 -7.46 0.79 -20.58
N SER A 125 -6.29 1.05 -21.17
CA SER A 125 -5.45 0.04 -21.79
C SER A 125 -4.91 -0.96 -20.76
N LEU A 126 -4.44 -0.47 -19.61
CA LEU A 126 -3.99 -1.32 -18.50
C LEU A 126 -5.13 -2.22 -18.00
N LEU A 127 -6.31 -1.66 -17.75
CA LEU A 127 -7.48 -2.43 -17.32
C LEU A 127 -7.89 -3.49 -18.33
N PHE A 128 -7.86 -3.16 -19.63
CA PHE A 128 -8.16 -4.11 -20.70
C PHE A 128 -7.15 -5.27 -20.71
N ILE A 129 -5.86 -4.98 -20.58
CA ILE A 129 -4.80 -6.00 -20.48
C ILE A 129 -5.00 -6.86 -19.23
N THR A 130 -5.29 -6.26 -18.06
CA THR A 130 -5.58 -7.01 -16.83
C THR A 130 -6.77 -7.95 -17.03
N ALA A 131 -7.86 -7.48 -17.64
CA ALA A 131 -9.04 -8.29 -17.92
C ALA A 131 -8.70 -9.48 -18.83
N LEU A 132 -7.92 -9.27 -19.88
CA LEU A 132 -7.46 -10.36 -20.76
C LEU A 132 -6.61 -11.39 -20.02
N ILE A 133 -5.67 -10.95 -19.18
CA ILE A 133 -4.83 -11.85 -18.37
C ILE A 133 -5.70 -12.71 -17.44
N LEU A 134 -6.69 -12.09 -16.79
CA LEU A 134 -7.62 -12.79 -15.90
C LEU A 134 -8.49 -13.81 -16.65
N LEU A 135 -8.95 -13.50 -17.86
CA LEU A 135 -9.72 -14.42 -18.70
C LEU A 135 -8.87 -15.61 -19.20
N ILE A 136 -7.58 -15.40 -19.48
CA ILE A 136 -6.65 -16.47 -19.91
C ILE A 136 -6.26 -17.39 -18.73
N GLY A 137 -6.37 -16.92 -17.48
CA GLY A 137 -6.16 -17.73 -16.28
C GLY A 137 -4.70 -18.05 -15.93
N ARG A 138 -3.71 -17.43 -16.60
CA ARG A 138 -2.27 -17.64 -16.34
C ARG A 138 -1.71 -16.73 -15.24
N TYR A 139 -2.31 -16.77 -14.05
CA TYR A 139 -1.98 -15.87 -12.94
C TYR A 139 -0.60 -16.13 -12.29
N ALA A 140 -0.10 -17.37 -12.35
CA ALA A 140 1.10 -17.77 -11.60
C ALA A 140 2.38 -17.01 -12.04
N GLY A 141 2.53 -16.70 -13.33
CA GLY A 141 3.67 -15.94 -13.84
C GLY A 141 3.66 -14.48 -13.39
N LEU A 142 2.48 -13.85 -13.42
CA LEU A 142 2.29 -12.48 -12.94
C LEU A 142 2.55 -12.40 -11.42
N ASP A 143 2.01 -13.35 -10.65
CA ASP A 143 2.22 -13.43 -9.20
C ASP A 143 3.71 -13.55 -8.81
N TYR A 144 4.49 -14.35 -9.55
CA TYR A 144 5.94 -14.42 -9.34
C TYR A 144 6.65 -13.09 -9.64
N PHE A 145 6.30 -12.47 -10.77
CA PHE A 145 6.87 -11.18 -11.17
C PHE A 145 6.58 -10.08 -10.15
N VAL A 146 5.33 -9.96 -9.68
CA VAL A 146 4.92 -8.97 -8.67
C VAL A 146 5.65 -9.15 -7.34
N LYS A 147 5.88 -10.39 -6.91
CA LYS A 147 6.67 -10.68 -5.70
C LYS A 147 8.12 -10.25 -5.86
N LEU A 148 8.73 -10.56 -7.00
CA LEU A 148 10.12 -10.20 -7.30
C LEU A 148 10.31 -8.68 -7.26
N ILE A 149 9.48 -7.94 -7.99
CA ILE A 149 9.59 -6.47 -8.06
C ILE A 149 9.21 -5.78 -6.75
N SER A 150 8.29 -6.34 -5.97
CA SER A 150 7.99 -5.81 -4.63
C SER A 150 9.15 -5.99 -3.66
N ALA A 151 9.92 -7.08 -3.78
CA ALA A 151 11.15 -7.26 -3.02
C ALA A 151 12.22 -6.22 -3.45
N VAL A 152 12.33 -5.94 -4.76
CA VAL A 152 13.21 -4.87 -5.26
C VAL A 152 12.79 -3.51 -4.67
N LEU A 153 11.49 -3.18 -4.70
CA LEU A 153 10.99 -1.93 -4.11
C LEU A 153 11.33 -1.84 -2.63
N LEU A 154 11.16 -2.92 -1.87
CA LEU A 154 11.48 -2.96 -0.44
C LEU A 154 12.96 -2.64 -0.18
N VAL A 155 13.88 -3.24 -0.95
CA VAL A 155 15.31 -2.96 -0.85
C VAL A 155 15.58 -1.49 -1.18
N THR A 156 15.06 -1.00 -2.30
CA THR A 156 15.21 0.40 -2.72
C THR A 156 14.73 1.37 -1.65
N VAL A 157 13.52 1.18 -1.12
CA VAL A 157 12.93 2.06 -0.10
C VAL A 157 13.76 2.02 1.17
N THR A 158 14.30 0.86 1.55
CA THR A 158 15.21 0.73 2.69
C THR A 158 16.51 1.49 2.46
N THR A 159 17.11 1.36 1.29
CA THR A 159 18.31 2.11 0.92
C THR A 159 18.04 3.62 0.89
N ALA A 160 16.94 4.05 0.28
CA ALA A 160 16.54 5.46 0.22
C ALA A 160 16.33 6.02 1.63
N PHE A 161 15.63 5.28 2.50
CA PHE A 161 15.38 5.66 3.89
C PHE A 161 16.69 5.85 4.67
N ILE A 162 17.62 4.90 4.57
CA ILE A 162 18.92 5.03 5.23
C ILE A 162 19.70 6.23 4.65
N ALA A 163 19.69 6.42 3.33
CA ALA A 163 20.39 7.51 2.69
C ALA A 163 19.87 8.90 3.14
N VAL A 164 18.55 9.08 3.25
CA VAL A 164 17.99 10.35 3.75
C VAL A 164 18.29 10.57 5.24
N LEU A 165 18.32 9.52 6.05
CA LEU A 165 18.69 9.65 7.46
C LEU A 165 20.16 10.05 7.64
N LEU A 166 21.06 9.55 6.78
CA LEU A 166 22.49 9.90 6.82
C LEU A 166 22.76 11.32 6.33
N LYS A 167 22.04 11.79 5.31
CA LYS A 167 22.19 13.16 4.79
C LYS A 167 21.49 14.22 5.65
N GLY A 168 20.39 13.83 6.30
CA GLY A 168 19.51 14.74 7.03
C GLY A 168 18.42 15.37 6.14
N PRO A 169 17.48 16.10 6.75
CA PRO A 169 16.42 16.80 6.03
C PRO A 169 16.99 17.96 5.22
N ILE A 170 16.35 18.27 4.09
CA ILE A 170 16.68 19.48 3.33
C ILE A 170 16.42 20.75 4.16
N GLU A 171 17.23 21.78 3.92
CA GLU A 171 17.01 23.11 4.47
C GLU A 171 15.82 23.79 3.75
N PRO A 172 14.80 24.27 4.49
CA PRO A 172 13.68 24.97 3.89
C PRO A 172 14.12 26.25 3.15
N ILE A 173 13.47 26.53 2.02
CA ILE A 173 13.71 27.77 1.28
C ILE A 173 13.31 29.00 2.12
N ASN A 174 13.98 30.13 1.87
CA ASN A 174 13.64 31.40 2.51
C ASN A 174 12.17 31.76 2.28
N GLY A 175 11.45 32.07 3.36
CA GLY A 175 10.02 32.40 3.29
C GLY A 175 9.07 31.22 3.17
N PHE A 176 9.53 29.99 3.44
CA PHE A 176 8.65 28.82 3.47
C PHE A 176 7.52 28.97 4.51
N ILE A 177 6.27 28.87 4.04
CA ILE A 177 5.07 28.92 4.87
C ILE A 177 4.52 27.50 5.04
N LYS A 178 4.36 27.06 6.28
CA LYS A 178 3.79 25.74 6.61
C LYS A 178 2.34 25.66 6.12
N ALA A 179 2.03 24.65 5.32
CA ALA A 179 0.67 24.41 4.86
C ALA A 179 -0.25 24.02 6.03
N PRO A 180 -1.50 24.52 6.09
CA PRO A 180 -2.41 24.16 7.17
C PRO A 180 -2.86 22.71 7.03
N LEU A 181 -2.60 21.90 8.07
CA LEU A 181 -2.90 20.47 8.06
C LEU A 181 -4.41 20.17 8.04
N PHE A 182 -5.20 20.97 8.76
CA PHE A 182 -6.64 20.73 8.97
C PHE A 182 -7.54 21.67 8.16
N LYS A 183 -7.04 22.24 7.05
CA LYS A 183 -7.83 23.09 6.15
C LYS A 183 -7.59 22.73 4.69
N GLY A 184 -8.61 22.91 3.84
CA GLY A 184 -8.52 22.72 2.40
C GLY A 184 -7.92 21.38 2.00
N VAL A 185 -6.93 21.41 1.09
CA VAL A 185 -6.23 20.23 0.56
C VAL A 185 -5.56 19.40 1.67
N GLY A 186 -5.11 20.03 2.75
CA GLY A 186 -4.51 19.31 3.88
C GLY A 186 -5.50 18.42 4.60
N LEU A 187 -6.71 18.94 4.85
CA LEU A 187 -7.78 18.16 5.46
C LEU A 187 -8.17 16.97 4.57
N THR A 188 -8.29 17.19 3.26
CA THR A 188 -8.59 16.12 2.29
C THR A 188 -7.50 15.05 2.27
N LEU A 189 -6.22 15.43 2.32
CA LEU A 189 -5.11 14.47 2.40
C LEU A 189 -5.14 13.70 3.73
N MET A 190 -5.41 14.35 4.86
CA MET A 190 -5.50 13.68 6.16
C MET A 190 -6.65 12.69 6.23
N ILE A 191 -7.84 13.06 5.73
CA ILE A 191 -8.99 12.15 5.64
C ILE A 191 -8.63 10.94 4.77
N SER A 192 -8.00 11.18 3.62
CA SER A 192 -7.57 10.11 2.73
C SER A 192 -6.54 9.20 3.39
N LEU A 193 -5.54 9.78 4.06
CA LEU A 193 -4.48 9.05 4.76
C LEU A 193 -5.04 8.21 5.90
N ILE A 194 -5.82 8.78 6.82
CA ILE A 194 -6.43 8.03 7.94
C ILE A 194 -7.38 6.95 7.42
N GLY A 195 -8.18 7.27 6.41
CA GLY A 195 -9.13 6.34 5.79
C GLY A 195 -8.46 5.13 5.14
N TRP A 196 -7.35 5.34 4.43
CA TRP A 196 -6.67 4.29 3.66
C TRP A 196 -5.47 3.63 4.37
N MET A 197 -4.95 4.19 5.45
CA MET A 197 -3.80 3.61 6.15
C MET A 197 -4.22 2.44 7.05
N PRO A 198 -3.51 1.29 7.09
CA PRO A 198 -2.58 0.81 6.06
C PRO A 198 -3.31 0.31 4.80
N ASN A 199 -4.57 -0.11 4.94
CA ASN A 199 -5.44 -0.53 3.84
C ASN A 199 -6.90 -0.08 4.10
N GLY A 200 -7.83 -0.43 3.20
CA GLY A 200 -9.27 -0.35 3.41
C GLY A 200 -9.76 -1.42 4.41
N MET A 201 -10.88 -1.16 5.10
CA MET A 201 -11.39 -2.05 6.16
C MET A 201 -11.79 -3.44 5.65
N GLU A 202 -12.14 -3.56 4.37
CA GLU A 202 -12.43 -4.81 3.68
C GLU A 202 -11.25 -5.79 3.65
N ALA A 203 -10.01 -5.29 3.80
CA ALA A 203 -8.82 -6.14 3.86
C ALA A 203 -8.88 -7.18 4.99
N SER A 204 -9.58 -6.88 6.09
CA SER A 204 -9.86 -7.84 7.18
C SER A 204 -10.59 -9.09 6.66
N THR A 205 -11.56 -8.91 5.76
CA THR A 205 -12.34 -10.01 5.18
C THR A 205 -11.51 -10.85 4.23
N MET A 206 -10.68 -10.22 3.40
CA MET A 206 -9.74 -10.90 2.52
C MET A 206 -8.71 -11.70 3.32
N HIS A 207 -8.16 -11.11 4.39
CA HIS A 207 -7.24 -11.79 5.28
C HIS A 207 -7.86 -13.04 5.89
N SER A 208 -9.11 -12.96 6.38
CA SER A 208 -9.82 -14.12 6.90
C SER A 208 -9.96 -15.24 5.87
N ILE A 209 -10.20 -14.91 4.59
CA ILE A 209 -10.28 -15.89 3.49
C ILE A 209 -8.91 -16.51 3.23
N TRP A 210 -7.84 -15.71 3.19
CA TRP A 210 -6.48 -16.21 3.00
C TRP A 210 -6.03 -17.11 4.14
N THR A 211 -6.40 -16.82 5.39
CA THR A 211 -6.14 -17.70 6.54
C THR A 211 -6.82 -19.06 6.36
N ILE A 212 -8.10 -19.08 5.96
CA ILE A 212 -8.81 -20.35 5.69
C ILE A 212 -8.18 -21.11 4.52
N LYS A 213 -7.84 -20.41 3.43
CA LYS A 213 -7.22 -21.04 2.25
C LYS A 213 -5.83 -21.60 2.55
N LYS A 214 -5.02 -20.89 3.33
CA LYS A 214 -3.70 -21.37 3.76
C LYS A 214 -3.84 -22.62 4.64
N SER A 215 -4.81 -22.63 5.55
CA SER A 215 -5.12 -23.80 6.39
C SER A 215 -5.52 -25.01 5.56
N GLN A 216 -6.40 -24.83 4.57
CA GLN A 216 -6.80 -25.88 3.62
C GLN A 216 -5.62 -26.39 2.78
N ALA A 217 -4.78 -25.49 2.25
CA ALA A 217 -3.66 -25.84 1.39
C ALA A 217 -2.53 -26.57 2.11
N THR A 218 -2.31 -26.28 3.40
CA THR A 218 -1.20 -26.85 4.19
C THR A 218 -1.62 -28.02 5.07
N GLY A 219 -2.94 -28.26 5.21
CA GLY A 219 -3.50 -29.21 6.16
C GLY A 219 -3.27 -28.83 7.63
N HIS A 220 -2.75 -27.64 7.92
CA HIS A 220 -2.46 -27.15 9.26
C HIS A 220 -3.49 -26.09 9.65
N LYS A 221 -4.26 -26.35 10.71
CA LYS A 221 -5.15 -25.35 11.30
C LYS A 221 -4.36 -24.54 12.32
N PRO A 222 -3.97 -23.29 12.02
CA PRO A 222 -3.19 -22.50 12.95
C PRO A 222 -4.03 -22.17 14.17
N ASN A 223 -3.44 -22.28 15.36
CA ASN A 223 -4.08 -21.78 16.58
C ASN A 223 -4.08 -20.24 16.57
N LEU A 224 -4.81 -19.63 17.53
CA LEU A 224 -4.92 -18.17 17.60
C LEU A 224 -3.54 -17.49 17.70
N LYS A 225 -2.63 -18.00 18.54
CA LYS A 225 -1.29 -17.40 18.73
C LYS A 225 -0.49 -17.39 17.43
N GLU A 226 -0.53 -18.48 16.66
CA GLU A 226 0.17 -18.58 15.38
C GLU A 226 -0.42 -17.62 14.34
N SER A 227 -1.76 -17.54 14.28
CA SER A 227 -2.47 -16.64 13.36
C SER A 227 -2.21 -15.17 13.66
N LEU A 228 -2.20 -14.80 14.95
CA LEU A 228 -1.89 -13.44 15.39
C LEU A 228 -0.42 -13.10 15.20
N PHE A 229 0.50 -14.07 15.34
CA PHE A 229 1.89 -13.85 15.04
C PHE A 229 2.11 -13.50 13.55
N ASP A 230 1.55 -14.30 12.63
CA ASP A 230 1.63 -14.02 11.18
C ASP A 230 1.02 -12.65 10.84
N PHE A 231 -0.17 -12.36 11.38
CA PHE A 231 -0.80 -11.05 11.19
C PHE A 231 0.03 -9.90 11.73
N ASN A 232 0.53 -10.00 12.97
CA ASN A 232 1.32 -8.94 13.61
C ASN A 232 2.64 -8.69 12.89
N LEU A 233 3.27 -9.74 12.37
CA LEU A 233 4.47 -9.61 11.56
C LEU A 233 4.16 -8.80 10.30
N GLY A 234 3.11 -9.17 9.56
CA GLY A 234 2.66 -8.42 8.38
C GLY A 234 2.28 -6.97 8.71
N TYR A 235 1.54 -6.77 9.80
CA TYR A 235 1.12 -5.45 10.25
C TYR A 235 2.33 -4.57 10.59
N LEU A 236 3.31 -5.10 11.31
CA LEU A 236 4.56 -4.39 11.61
C LEU A 236 5.29 -3.95 10.34
N PHE A 237 5.35 -4.80 9.31
CA PHE A 237 5.92 -4.40 8.02
C PHE A 237 5.18 -3.20 7.41
N THR A 238 3.84 -3.17 7.48
CA THR A 238 3.08 -2.00 7.02
C THR A 238 3.43 -0.73 7.82
N VAL A 239 3.51 -0.82 9.15
CA VAL A 239 3.89 0.33 10.00
C VAL A 239 5.26 0.86 9.60
N LEU A 240 6.27 -0.02 9.49
CA LEU A 240 7.63 0.38 9.15
C LEU A 240 7.70 1.05 7.78
N LEU A 241 7.08 0.44 6.76
CA LEU A 241 7.10 1.00 5.41
C LEU A 241 6.39 2.35 5.32
N ALA A 242 5.29 2.52 6.05
CA ALA A 242 4.58 3.79 6.11
C ALA A 242 5.48 4.93 6.58
N LEU A 243 6.21 4.66 7.65
CA LEU A 243 7.10 5.61 8.29
C LEU A 243 8.34 5.86 7.43
N MET A 244 8.85 4.85 6.73
CA MET A 244 9.95 5.01 5.79
C MET A 244 9.56 5.94 4.63
N PHE A 245 8.41 5.70 4.01
CA PHE A 245 7.91 6.57 2.93
C PHE A 245 7.59 8.00 3.41
N LEU A 246 7.04 8.14 4.62
CA LEU A 246 6.84 9.44 5.26
C LEU A 246 8.18 10.18 5.42
N VAL A 247 9.18 9.53 6.01
CA VAL A 247 10.50 10.14 6.25
C VAL A 247 11.19 10.49 4.95
N ILE A 248 11.15 9.61 3.94
CA ILE A 248 11.71 9.90 2.61
C ILE A 248 11.07 11.16 2.01
N GLY A 249 9.74 11.27 2.05
CA GLY A 249 9.03 12.44 1.56
C GLY A 249 9.37 13.71 2.35
N ALA A 250 9.35 13.63 3.67
CA ALA A 250 9.65 14.76 4.55
C ALA A 250 11.08 15.25 4.39
N PHE A 251 12.06 14.35 4.36
CA PHE A 251 13.47 14.73 4.36
C PHE A 251 13.94 15.18 2.98
N SER A 252 13.31 14.71 1.91
CA SER A 252 13.73 15.04 0.53
C SER A 252 13.00 16.24 -0.07
N ALA A 253 11.79 16.58 0.40
CA ALA A 253 10.95 17.57 -0.27
C ALA A 253 10.29 18.61 0.63
N TYR A 254 10.10 18.36 1.93
CA TYR A 254 9.43 19.32 2.80
C TYR A 254 10.28 20.58 3.01
N GLY A 255 9.75 21.73 2.62
CA GLY A 255 10.48 23.00 2.64
C GLY A 255 11.19 23.35 1.34
N SER A 256 11.22 22.47 0.34
CA SER A 256 11.87 22.73 -0.97
C SER A 256 11.12 23.74 -1.86
N GLY A 257 9.85 24.03 -1.55
CA GLY A 257 8.95 24.78 -2.43
C GLY A 257 8.36 23.95 -3.59
N GLN A 258 8.83 22.72 -3.81
CA GLN A 258 8.21 21.80 -4.76
C GLN A 258 7.04 21.06 -4.11
N LEU A 259 5.84 21.29 -4.63
CA LEU A 259 4.64 20.54 -4.23
C LEU A 259 4.40 19.41 -5.22
N PHE A 260 3.89 18.28 -4.73
CA PHE A 260 3.43 17.23 -5.63
C PHE A 260 2.29 17.76 -6.50
N ASP A 261 2.42 17.56 -7.81
CA ASP A 261 1.38 17.93 -8.78
C ASP A 261 0.17 16.99 -8.62
N ASN A 262 -1.01 17.47 -9.00
CA ASN A 262 -2.23 16.66 -9.02
C ASN A 262 -2.31 15.77 -10.27
N GLY A 263 -1.54 16.08 -11.32
CA GLY A 263 -1.44 15.29 -12.55
C GLY A 263 -0.61 14.02 -12.36
N ALA A 264 -1.17 12.87 -12.75
CA ALA A 264 -0.57 11.56 -12.52
C ALA A 264 0.86 11.42 -13.04
N THR A 265 1.17 11.85 -14.27
CA THR A 265 2.53 11.76 -14.84
C THR A 265 3.55 12.57 -14.04
N LYS A 266 3.25 13.85 -13.77
CA LYS A 266 4.16 14.74 -13.01
C LYS A 266 4.34 14.24 -11.58
N PHE A 267 3.26 13.85 -10.93
CA PHE A 267 3.31 13.23 -9.61
C PHE A 267 4.23 12.00 -9.60
N SER A 268 4.03 11.08 -10.55
CA SER A 268 4.84 9.87 -10.67
C SER A 268 6.31 10.21 -10.90
N ASN A 269 6.63 11.22 -11.72
CA ASN A 269 8.01 11.64 -11.89
C ASN A 269 8.63 12.20 -10.61
N GLN A 270 7.93 13.10 -9.92
CA GLN A 270 8.39 13.66 -8.64
C GLN A 270 8.61 12.56 -7.60
N LEU A 271 7.74 11.56 -7.56
CA LEU A 271 7.84 10.43 -6.65
C LEU A 271 9.11 9.61 -6.93
N LEU A 272 9.37 9.30 -8.20
CA LEU A 272 10.57 8.56 -8.60
C LEU A 272 11.84 9.35 -8.33
N VAL A 273 11.84 10.67 -8.57
CA VAL A 273 12.99 11.53 -8.26
C VAL A 273 13.29 11.51 -6.76
N ILE A 274 12.29 11.71 -5.90
CA ILE A 274 12.48 11.69 -4.43
C ILE A 274 13.05 10.36 -3.94
N LEU A 275 12.62 9.24 -4.52
CA LEU A 275 13.12 7.91 -4.15
C LEU A 275 14.54 7.63 -4.64
N THR A 276 15.00 8.34 -5.68
CA THR A 276 16.25 8.01 -6.41
C THR A 276 17.35 9.03 -6.21
N GLU A 277 17.01 10.29 -5.90
CA GLU A 277 17.96 11.40 -5.73
C GLU A 277 19.01 11.11 -4.65
N ASN A 278 18.60 10.40 -3.59
CA ASN A 278 19.50 10.05 -2.49
C ASN A 278 20.28 8.74 -2.69
N ILE A 279 19.97 7.98 -3.74
CA ILE A 279 20.65 6.71 -4.11
C ILE A 279 21.60 6.93 -5.30
N GLY A 280 21.14 7.65 -6.31
CA GLY A 280 21.83 7.89 -7.58
C GLY A 280 20.92 7.61 -8.79
N GLN A 281 21.18 8.33 -9.89
CA GLN A 281 20.33 8.30 -11.10
C GLN A 281 20.23 6.91 -11.75
N TRP A 282 21.25 6.07 -11.60
CA TRP A 282 21.23 4.68 -12.10
C TRP A 282 20.06 3.86 -11.53
N SER A 283 19.57 4.23 -10.34
CA SER A 283 18.47 3.53 -9.68
C SER A 283 17.10 3.84 -10.30
N TYR A 284 16.97 4.94 -11.06
CA TYR A 284 15.68 5.45 -11.53
C TYR A 284 14.82 4.40 -12.22
N LEU A 285 15.37 3.70 -13.21
CA LEU A 285 14.62 2.71 -13.97
C LEU A 285 14.18 1.51 -13.10
N PHE A 286 15.05 1.07 -12.19
CA PHE A 286 14.73 -0.02 -11.26
C PHE A 286 13.59 0.38 -10.32
N VAL A 287 13.64 1.59 -9.75
CA VAL A 287 12.58 2.12 -8.89
C VAL A 287 11.29 2.32 -9.67
N ALA A 288 11.36 2.80 -10.91
CA ALA A 288 10.20 3.03 -11.76
C ALA A 288 9.44 1.73 -12.07
N ILE A 289 10.16 0.68 -12.47
CA ILE A 289 9.58 -0.64 -12.75
C ILE A 289 9.03 -1.26 -11.46
N ALA A 290 9.77 -1.17 -10.36
CA ALA A 290 9.34 -1.71 -9.07
C ALA A 290 8.08 -1.01 -8.54
N ALA A 291 8.06 0.33 -8.56
CA ALA A 291 6.89 1.13 -8.18
C ALA A 291 5.68 0.83 -9.07
N PHE A 292 5.88 0.73 -10.40
CA PHE A 292 4.80 0.41 -11.33
C PHE A 292 4.19 -0.94 -10.99
N GLY A 293 5.00 -1.99 -10.91
CA GLY A 293 4.46 -3.32 -10.74
C GLY A 293 4.03 -3.65 -9.31
N THR A 294 4.48 -2.91 -8.29
CA THR A 294 3.90 -2.99 -6.95
C THR A 294 2.54 -2.29 -6.86
N ILE A 295 2.30 -1.20 -7.61
CA ILE A 295 0.97 -0.58 -7.66
C ILE A 295 0.03 -1.36 -8.57
N TYR A 296 0.52 -1.83 -9.72
CA TYR A 296 -0.29 -2.54 -10.72
C TYR A 296 -0.59 -4.00 -10.33
N GLY A 297 0.34 -4.66 -9.66
CA GLY A 297 0.26 -6.08 -9.29
C GLY A 297 -0.67 -6.38 -8.13
#